data_AF-A0A518AJ56-F1
#
_entry.id   AF-A0A518AJ56-F1
#
_cell.length_a   1.000
_cell.length_b   1.000
_cell.length_c   1.000
_cell.angle_alpha   90.00
_cell.angle_beta   90.00
_cell.angle_gamma   90.00
#
_symmetry.space_group_name_H-M   'P 1'
#
loop_
_entity.id
_entity.type
_entity.pdbx_description
1 polymer ?
#
loop_
_entity_poly.entity_id
_entity_poly.type
_entity_poly.pdbx_seq_one_letter_code
_entity_poly.pdbx_strand_id
1 'polypeptide(L)'
;MFRLSLLLLACWSSVATLKAAEVPAARVTMVDGRVVTGEIDDATDRDHLWIRRGEGRVLMATSYKWSEVEQVELDGQPRTSQQLLESLQKISKPWPKYPLLEEKDRLRIKQPSADAGRRATSASFVARLSNWDGDVEPDGYLVELTVFDQFGKAMPVRGTVQARLVGERTSSYIVPGEPEELERWSDNLSLDQFTDNVVTLRLPFRSIRPEQQVELAPGAILEIEVGAFGHTRLASSTAVPTRVFNPVRDRFEQRTGSRCAPGERSERWSHE
;
A
#
# COMPACT_ATOMS: atom_id res chain seq x y z
N MET A 1 22.93 69.48 30.08
CA MET A 1 21.57 68.89 30.04
C MET A 1 21.63 67.65 29.17
N PHE A 2 21.32 66.50 29.78
CA PHE A 2 21.25 65.17 29.16
C PHE A 2 20.05 65.05 28.21
N ARG A 3 20.20 64.27 27.13
CA ARG A 3 19.32 63.14 26.71
C ARG A 3 19.69 62.69 25.30
N LEU A 4 19.51 61.45 24.88
CA LEU A 4 19.60 60.10 25.45
C LEU A 4 19.48 59.21 24.20
N SER A 5 20.42 58.29 24.03
CA SER A 5 20.53 57.36 22.90
C SER A 5 19.28 56.47 22.74
N LEU A 6 18.91 56.15 21.50
CA LEU A 6 18.20 54.91 21.18
C LEU A 6 18.61 54.42 19.79
N LEU A 7 19.61 53.53 19.77
CA LEU A 7 20.12 52.85 18.58
C LEU A 7 19.52 51.44 18.58
N LEU A 8 18.48 51.25 17.76
CA LEU A 8 17.78 49.96 17.59
C LEU A 8 18.61 49.10 16.62
N LEU A 9 19.43 48.22 17.18
CA LEU A 9 20.20 47.21 16.45
C LEU A 9 19.25 46.06 16.08
N ALA A 10 18.77 46.03 14.84
CA ALA A 10 18.00 44.91 14.30
C ALA A 10 18.95 43.76 13.92
N CYS A 11 19.02 42.74 14.77
CA CYS A 11 19.76 41.51 14.53
C CYS A 11 18.90 40.60 13.63
N TRP A 12 19.13 40.63 12.31
CA TRP A 12 18.53 39.68 11.37
C TRP A 12 19.28 38.36 11.41
N SER A 13 18.67 37.36 12.03
CA SER A 13 19.13 35.97 12.02
C SER A 13 18.86 35.36 10.66
N SER A 14 19.88 35.16 9.84
CA SER A 14 19.79 34.36 8.61
C SER A 14 19.60 32.89 9.01
N VAL A 15 18.36 32.39 8.91
CA VAL A 15 18.09 30.95 8.98
C VAL A 15 18.46 30.38 7.61
N ALA A 16 19.60 29.70 7.53
CA ALA A 16 19.96 28.92 6.35
C ALA A 16 19.04 27.70 6.28
N THR A 17 18.05 27.74 5.39
CA THR A 17 17.22 26.58 5.07
C THR A 17 18.11 25.54 4.38
N LEU A 18 18.45 24.45 5.07
CA LEU A 18 19.00 23.26 4.42
C LEU A 18 17.91 22.74 3.46
N LYS A 19 18.03 23.07 2.17
CA LYS A 19 17.29 22.39 1.12
C LYS A 19 17.85 20.97 1.11
N ALA A 20 17.03 19.99 1.50
CA ALA A 20 17.37 18.59 1.28
C ALA A 20 17.75 18.45 -0.20
N ALA A 21 18.94 17.94 -0.47
CA ALA A 21 19.35 17.69 -1.85
C ALA A 21 18.35 16.67 -2.42
N GLU A 22 17.42 17.15 -3.26
CA GLU A 22 16.57 16.27 -4.05
C GLU A 22 17.51 15.40 -4.87
N VAL A 23 17.52 14.11 -4.54
CA VAL A 23 18.28 13.13 -5.29
C VAL A 23 17.72 13.18 -6.72
N PRO A 24 18.58 13.31 -7.74
CA PRO A 24 18.10 13.50 -9.09
C PRO A 24 17.33 12.27 -9.55
N ALA A 25 16.06 12.48 -9.89
CA ALA A 25 15.21 11.43 -10.43
C ALA A 25 15.69 11.05 -11.84
N ALA A 26 16.02 9.79 -12.04
CA ALA A 26 16.27 9.20 -13.34
C ALA A 26 14.95 8.94 -14.07
N ARG A 27 14.96 9.15 -15.38
CA ARG A 27 13.87 8.77 -16.28
C ARG A 27 14.38 7.75 -17.28
N VAL A 28 13.85 6.54 -17.20
CA VAL A 28 14.25 5.38 -17.98
C VAL A 28 13.19 5.12 -19.03
N THR A 29 13.56 5.19 -20.30
CA THR A 29 12.73 4.78 -21.43
C THR A 29 13.08 3.35 -21.80
N MET A 30 12.08 2.48 -21.83
CA MET A 30 12.20 1.07 -22.16
C MET A 30 12.01 0.85 -23.66
N VAL A 31 12.54 -0.25 -24.20
CA VAL A 31 12.43 -0.62 -25.63
C VAL A 31 10.97 -0.80 -26.08
N ASP A 32 10.07 -1.13 -25.16
CA ASP A 32 8.63 -1.24 -25.42
C ASP A 32 7.87 0.10 -25.38
N GLY A 33 8.58 1.21 -25.19
CA GLY A 33 8.02 2.57 -25.09
C GLY A 33 7.54 2.97 -23.70
N ARG A 34 7.59 2.08 -22.68
CA ARG A 34 7.28 2.45 -21.30
C ARG A 34 8.32 3.42 -20.74
N VAL A 35 7.87 4.31 -19.86
CA VAL A 35 8.73 5.25 -19.15
C VAL A 35 8.64 4.98 -17.65
N VAL A 36 9.79 4.83 -17.02
CA VAL A 36 9.96 4.56 -15.60
C VAL A 36 10.73 5.71 -14.97
N THR A 37 10.19 6.31 -13.92
CA THR A 37 10.86 7.36 -13.15
C THR A 37 11.25 6.84 -11.76
N GLY A 38 12.41 7.25 -11.27
CA GLY A 38 12.88 6.88 -9.94
C GLY A 38 14.37 7.15 -9.75
N GLU A 39 14.93 6.78 -8.63
CA GLU A 39 16.36 6.88 -8.36
C GLU A 39 17.07 5.62 -8.88
N ILE A 40 18.26 5.75 -9.47
CA ILE A 40 19.09 4.58 -9.75
C ILE A 40 19.59 4.02 -8.43
N ASP A 41 19.26 2.75 -8.17
CA ASP A 41 19.68 2.07 -6.95
C ASP A 41 21.12 1.59 -7.07
N ASP A 42 21.85 1.59 -5.95
CA ASP A 42 23.25 1.13 -5.88
C ASP A 42 23.40 -0.37 -6.16
N ALA A 43 22.31 -1.13 -6.14
CA ALA A 43 22.25 -2.52 -6.61
C ALA A 43 22.37 -2.68 -8.13
N THR A 44 22.37 -1.57 -8.90
CA THR A 44 22.61 -1.58 -10.35
C THR A 44 23.96 -2.20 -10.68
N ASP A 45 23.94 -3.22 -11.53
CA ASP A 45 25.12 -4.01 -11.90
C ASP A 45 25.26 -4.11 -13.43
N ARG A 46 26.10 -5.05 -13.89
CA ARG A 46 26.35 -5.24 -15.34
C ARG A 46 25.18 -5.88 -16.08
N ASP A 47 24.26 -6.52 -15.37
CA ASP A 47 23.17 -7.30 -15.95
C ASP A 47 21.83 -6.57 -15.81
N HIS A 48 21.67 -5.80 -14.72
CA HIS A 48 20.41 -5.14 -14.37
C HIS A 48 20.59 -3.67 -13.98
N LEU A 49 19.67 -2.85 -14.48
CA LEU A 49 19.36 -1.52 -13.95
C LEU A 49 18.33 -1.64 -12.84
N TRP A 50 18.68 -1.20 -11.64
CA TRP A 50 17.73 -1.14 -10.52
C TRP A 50 17.23 0.29 -10.35
N ILE A 51 15.91 0.46 -10.33
CA ILE A 51 15.25 1.74 -10.09
C ILE A 51 14.46 1.66 -8.80
N ARG A 52 14.75 2.59 -7.89
CA ARG A 52 14.07 2.77 -6.61
C ARG A 52 13.04 3.89 -6.71
N ARG A 53 11.84 3.64 -6.19
CA ARG A 53 10.76 4.62 -6.08
C ARG A 53 10.26 4.66 -4.65
N GLY A 54 10.11 5.85 -4.11
CA GLY A 54 9.53 6.08 -2.79
C GLY A 54 8.19 6.78 -2.94
N GLU A 55 7.14 6.19 -2.38
CA GLU A 55 5.85 6.86 -2.18
C GLU A 55 5.50 6.78 -0.70
N GLY A 56 5.59 7.92 0.00
CA GLY A 56 5.43 7.97 1.45
C GLY A 56 6.47 7.15 2.21
N ARG A 57 6.02 6.13 2.96
CA ARG A 57 6.88 5.24 3.78
C ARG A 57 7.27 3.93 3.07
N VAL A 58 6.81 3.72 1.84
CA VAL A 58 7.08 2.49 1.08
C VAL A 58 8.18 2.78 0.07
N LEU A 59 9.24 1.97 0.12
CA LEU A 59 10.32 1.97 -0.86
C LEU A 59 10.19 0.71 -1.71
N MET A 60 10.00 0.88 -3.02
CA MET A 60 10.00 -0.21 -3.99
C MET A 60 11.25 -0.11 -4.85
N ALA A 61 11.98 -1.22 -4.99
CA ALA A 61 13.07 -1.36 -5.94
C ALA A 61 12.66 -2.36 -7.03
N THR A 62 12.80 -1.96 -8.29
CA THR A 62 12.47 -2.81 -9.45
C THR A 62 13.71 -2.95 -10.32
N SER A 63 14.02 -4.18 -10.75
CA SER A 63 15.10 -4.46 -11.66
C SER A 63 14.60 -4.55 -13.11
N TYR A 64 15.44 -4.07 -14.03
CA TYR A 64 15.23 -4.14 -15.46
C TYR A 64 16.50 -4.65 -16.11
N LYS A 65 16.40 -5.53 -17.11
CA LYS A 65 17.60 -5.95 -17.84
C LYS A 65 18.07 -4.79 -18.71
N TRP A 66 19.39 -4.61 -18.85
CA TRP A 66 19.92 -3.55 -19.72
C TRP A 66 19.47 -3.67 -21.18
N SER A 67 19.18 -4.88 -21.65
CA SER A 67 18.61 -5.13 -22.98
C SER A 67 17.18 -4.59 -23.17
N GLU A 68 16.47 -4.31 -22.08
CA GLU A 68 15.11 -3.76 -22.09
C GLU A 68 15.11 -2.22 -21.99
N VAL A 69 16.28 -1.62 -21.70
CA VAL A 69 16.45 -0.18 -21.50
C VAL A 69 16.96 0.45 -22.79
N GLU A 70 16.17 1.33 -23.38
CA GLU A 70 16.55 2.08 -24.59
C GLU A 70 17.39 3.30 -24.22
N GLN A 71 16.95 4.07 -23.22
CA GLN A 71 17.58 5.34 -22.86
C GLN A 71 17.39 5.65 -21.38
N VAL A 72 18.41 6.24 -20.74
CA VAL A 72 18.32 6.74 -19.37
C VAL A 72 18.65 8.22 -19.35
N GLU A 73 17.71 9.04 -18.94
CA GLU A 73 17.87 10.48 -18.75
C GLU A 73 18.18 10.75 -17.27
N LEU A 74 19.37 11.31 -17.01
CA LEU A 74 19.84 11.73 -15.69
C LEU A 74 20.13 13.22 -15.73
N ASP A 75 19.57 13.99 -14.80
CA ASP A 75 19.73 15.45 -14.76
C ASP A 75 19.35 16.15 -16.07
N GLY A 76 18.31 15.64 -16.75
CA GLY A 76 17.87 16.14 -18.05
C GLY A 76 18.83 15.85 -19.21
N GLN A 77 19.87 15.04 -18.98
CA GLN A 77 20.83 14.65 -20.00
C GLN A 77 20.59 13.19 -20.41
N PRO A 78 20.22 12.93 -21.68
CA PRO A 78 20.05 11.57 -22.15
C PRO A 78 21.39 10.82 -22.22
N ARG A 79 21.41 9.60 -21.70
CA ARG A 79 22.54 8.68 -21.77
C ARG A 79 22.10 7.33 -22.32
N THR A 80 22.95 6.69 -23.10
CA THR A 80 22.73 5.29 -23.51
C THR A 80 23.06 4.35 -22.35
N SER A 81 22.48 3.15 -22.36
CA SER A 81 22.76 2.10 -21.36
C SER A 81 24.26 1.82 -21.24
N GLN A 82 24.99 1.80 -22.36
CA GLN A 82 26.44 1.60 -22.39
C GLN A 82 27.20 2.76 -21.72
N GLN A 83 26.85 4.02 -21.99
CA GLN A 83 27.47 5.18 -21.35
C GLN A 83 27.24 5.18 -19.83
N LEU A 84 26.05 4.75 -19.41
CA LEU A 84 25.72 4.65 -18.00
C LEU A 84 26.55 3.55 -17.31
N LEU A 85 26.63 2.36 -17.91
CA LEU A 85 27.47 1.24 -17.43
C LEU A 85 28.95 1.63 -17.27
N GLU A 86 29.50 2.37 -18.23
CA GLU A 86 30.88 2.88 -18.16
C GLU A 86 31.06 3.90 -17.02
N SER A 87 30.05 4.73 -16.77
CA SER A 87 30.09 5.71 -15.68
C SER A 87 29.89 5.09 -14.29
N LEU A 88 29.12 4.01 -14.19
CA LEU A 88 28.86 3.30 -12.93
C LEU A 88 30.13 2.66 -12.35
N GLN A 89 31.07 2.22 -13.19
CA GLN A 89 32.38 1.74 -12.73
C GLN A 89 33.19 2.80 -11.98
N LYS A 90 32.92 4.10 -12.21
CA LYS A 90 33.57 5.21 -11.51
C LYS A 90 32.80 5.68 -10.28
N ILE A 91 31.51 5.35 -10.18
CA ILE A 91 30.59 5.86 -9.15
C ILE A 91 30.35 4.85 -8.03
N SER A 92 30.87 3.61 -8.14
CA SER A 92 30.81 2.62 -7.06
C SER A 92 31.60 3.07 -5.83
N LYS A 93 31.02 4.00 -5.08
CA LYS A 93 31.29 4.18 -3.66
C LYS A 93 30.75 2.91 -3.02
N PRO A 94 31.56 2.16 -2.27
CA PRO A 94 31.03 1.09 -1.45
C PRO A 94 29.93 1.69 -0.58
N TRP A 95 28.75 1.08 -0.60
CA TRP A 95 27.64 1.49 0.23
C TRP A 95 28.18 1.73 1.66
N PRO A 96 27.75 2.80 2.37
CA PRO A 96 27.81 2.71 3.82
C PRO A 96 27.10 1.41 4.12
N LYS A 97 27.84 0.46 4.70
CA LYS A 97 27.18 -0.71 5.27
C LYS A 97 26.08 -0.07 6.09
N TYR A 98 24.82 -0.28 5.69
CA TYR A 98 23.76 -0.22 6.68
C TYR A 98 24.34 -0.97 7.86
N PRO A 99 24.13 -0.54 9.11
CA PRO A 99 24.18 -1.53 10.16
C PRO A 99 23.21 -2.60 9.67
N LEU A 100 23.74 -3.63 8.99
CA LEU A 100 23.34 -5.00 9.17
C LEU A 100 23.20 -5.00 10.66
N LEU A 101 21.94 -4.92 11.13
CA LEU A 101 21.56 -5.35 12.46
C LEU A 101 22.54 -6.43 12.79
N GLU A 102 23.46 -6.14 13.73
CA GLU A 102 24.64 -6.97 13.95
C GLU A 102 24.16 -8.41 13.87
N GLU A 103 24.86 -9.27 13.12
CA GLU A 103 24.42 -10.64 12.90
C GLU A 103 24.13 -11.40 14.21
N LYS A 104 24.61 -10.85 15.35
CA LYS A 104 24.23 -11.18 16.72
C LYS A 104 22.73 -11.06 17.05
N ASP A 105 21.98 -10.14 16.43
CA ASP A 105 20.53 -10.04 16.56
C ASP A 105 19.79 -10.91 15.53
N ARG A 106 20.47 -11.41 14.49
CA ARG A 106 19.86 -12.23 13.44
C ARG A 106 19.69 -13.71 13.77
N LEU A 107 20.27 -14.21 14.86
CA LEU A 107 20.10 -15.61 15.26
C LEU A 107 19.89 -15.81 16.77
N ARG A 108 19.15 -14.92 17.42
CA ARG A 108 18.13 -15.44 18.35
C ARG A 108 16.93 -15.83 17.49
N ILE A 109 17.09 -16.90 16.71
CA ILE A 109 15.96 -17.77 16.40
C ILE A 109 15.45 -18.12 17.79
N LYS A 110 14.40 -17.42 18.24
CA LYS A 110 13.59 -17.89 19.36
C LYS A 110 13.25 -19.30 18.95
N GLN A 111 13.96 -20.24 19.57
CA GLN A 111 13.78 -21.67 19.44
C GLN A 111 12.27 -21.87 19.35
N PRO A 112 11.75 -22.51 18.28
CA PRO A 112 10.32 -22.58 18.01
C PRO A 112 9.64 -22.91 19.33
N SER A 113 8.87 -21.94 19.83
CA SER A 113 8.31 -22.05 21.18
C SER A 113 7.53 -23.36 21.26
N ALA A 114 7.41 -23.94 22.44
CA ALA A 114 6.87 -25.27 22.73
C ALA A 114 5.45 -25.61 22.16
N ASP A 115 4.88 -24.78 21.29
CA ASP A 115 3.68 -25.01 20.49
C ASP A 115 3.91 -25.85 19.21
N ALA A 116 5.01 -26.60 19.11
CA ALA A 116 5.34 -27.49 17.98
C ALA A 116 4.30 -28.60 17.68
N GLY A 117 3.19 -28.68 18.42
CA GLY A 117 2.07 -29.60 18.18
C GLY A 117 0.72 -28.94 17.92
N ARG A 118 0.62 -27.61 17.92
CA ARG A 118 -0.65 -26.92 17.62
C ARG A 118 -0.79 -26.73 16.12
N ARG A 119 -1.87 -27.30 15.57
CA ARG A 119 -2.23 -27.16 14.16
C ARG A 119 -3.37 -26.17 14.03
N ALA A 120 -3.21 -25.16 13.17
CA ALA A 120 -4.30 -24.28 12.80
C ALA A 120 -5.38 -25.08 12.05
N THR A 121 -6.64 -24.99 12.49
CA THR A 121 -7.77 -25.77 11.97
C THR A 121 -8.88 -24.92 11.39
N SER A 122 -9.07 -23.70 11.89
CA SER A 122 -10.09 -22.78 11.40
C SER A 122 -9.65 -21.32 11.54
N ALA A 123 -10.29 -20.45 10.78
CA ALA A 123 -10.13 -19.01 10.86
C ALA A 123 -11.50 -18.35 10.91
N SER A 124 -11.63 -17.30 11.70
CA SER A 124 -12.83 -16.45 11.75
C SER A 124 -12.40 -15.00 11.64
N PHE A 125 -13.26 -14.17 11.07
CA PHE A 125 -12.98 -12.75 10.98
C PHE A 125 -14.25 -11.91 11.12
N VAL A 126 -14.05 -10.67 11.52
CA VAL A 126 -15.07 -9.62 11.48
C VAL A 126 -14.55 -8.53 10.55
N ALA A 127 -15.37 -8.10 9.60
CA ALA A 127 -15.05 -7.03 8.68
C ALA A 127 -15.99 -5.84 8.91
N ARG A 128 -15.43 -4.63 8.91
CA ARG A 128 -16.19 -3.38 9.00
C ARG A 128 -15.74 -2.42 7.93
N LEU A 129 -16.70 -1.87 7.21
CA LEU A 129 -16.45 -0.76 6.30
C LEU A 129 -15.87 0.40 7.10
N SER A 130 -14.75 0.95 6.65
CA SER A 130 -13.98 1.96 7.37
C SER A 130 -13.60 3.12 6.46
N ASN A 131 -13.61 4.31 7.03
CA ASN A 131 -13.00 5.50 6.47
C ASN A 131 -11.86 5.90 7.42
N TRP A 132 -10.69 6.13 6.85
CA TRP A 132 -9.41 6.39 7.51
C TRP A 132 -8.95 7.83 7.35
N ASP A 133 -9.44 8.54 6.32
CA ASP A 133 -9.01 9.91 6.00
C ASP A 133 -10.00 11.01 6.48
N GLY A 134 -11.19 10.61 6.91
CA GLY A 134 -12.26 11.48 7.39
C GLY A 134 -13.12 12.09 6.28
N ASP A 135 -13.01 11.61 5.04
CA ASP A 135 -13.82 12.06 3.93
C ASP A 135 -15.24 11.43 3.91
N VAL A 136 -15.92 11.54 2.78
CA VAL A 136 -17.30 11.07 2.60
C VAL A 136 -17.40 9.66 2.02
N GLU A 137 -16.30 9.12 1.50
CA GLU A 137 -16.20 7.84 0.83
C GLU A 137 -15.60 6.79 1.79
N PRO A 138 -16.07 5.54 1.79
CA PRO A 138 -15.36 4.50 2.51
C PRO A 138 -14.03 4.19 1.82
N ASP A 139 -12.93 4.14 2.57
CA ASP A 139 -11.62 3.78 2.04
C ASP A 139 -11.46 2.28 1.80
N GLY A 140 -12.19 1.45 2.53
CA GLY A 140 -12.06 0.00 2.47
C GLY A 140 -12.61 -0.73 3.68
N TYR A 141 -12.08 -1.92 3.93
CA TYR A 141 -12.43 -2.72 5.10
C TYR A 141 -11.31 -2.76 6.14
N LEU A 142 -11.70 -2.66 7.41
CA LEU A 142 -10.89 -3.08 8.54
C LEU A 142 -11.33 -4.49 8.93
N VAL A 143 -10.39 -5.43 8.92
CA VAL A 143 -10.65 -6.84 9.21
C VAL A 143 -9.91 -7.26 10.47
N GLU A 144 -10.65 -7.78 11.44
CA GLU A 144 -10.11 -8.44 12.62
C GLU A 144 -10.14 -9.96 12.36
N LEU A 145 -8.96 -10.57 12.21
CA LEU A 145 -8.79 -11.99 11.88
C LEU A 145 -8.24 -12.76 13.09
N THR A 146 -8.88 -13.88 13.41
CA THR A 146 -8.47 -14.81 14.47
C THR A 146 -8.32 -16.20 13.88
N VAL A 147 -7.20 -16.86 14.15
CA VAL A 147 -6.94 -18.25 13.76
C VAL A 147 -7.02 -19.14 14.99
N PHE A 148 -7.65 -20.30 14.86
CA PHE A 148 -7.86 -21.24 15.96
C PHE A 148 -7.13 -22.55 15.74
N ASP A 149 -6.66 -23.15 16.83
CA ASP A 149 -6.06 -24.48 16.85
C ASP A 149 -7.12 -25.60 16.90
N GLN A 150 -6.69 -26.86 16.91
CA GLN A 150 -7.58 -28.03 17.02
C GLN A 150 -8.45 -28.08 18.29
N PHE A 151 -8.19 -27.24 19.29
CA PHE A 151 -8.97 -27.14 20.53
C PHE A 151 -9.85 -25.88 20.58
N GLY A 152 -9.93 -25.12 19.48
CA GLY A 152 -10.68 -23.87 19.41
C GLY A 152 -10.00 -22.71 20.15
N LYS A 153 -8.71 -22.82 20.50
CA LYS A 153 -7.95 -21.75 21.12
C LYS A 153 -7.35 -20.85 20.05
N ALA A 154 -7.52 -19.54 20.22
CA ALA A 154 -6.88 -18.56 19.34
C ALA A 154 -5.35 -18.68 19.39
N MET A 155 -4.70 -18.64 18.23
CA MET A 155 -3.25 -18.72 18.11
C MET A 155 -2.73 -17.80 16.99
N PRO A 156 -1.55 -17.18 17.17
CA PRO A 156 -0.92 -16.42 16.11
C PRO A 156 -0.29 -17.37 15.10
N VAL A 157 -0.31 -17.00 13.82
CA VAL A 157 0.28 -17.81 12.74
C VAL A 157 1.21 -16.97 11.88
N ARG A 158 2.21 -17.62 11.28
CA ARG A 158 2.96 -17.05 10.15
C ARG A 158 2.39 -17.58 8.86
N GLY A 159 2.31 -16.76 7.83
CA GLY A 159 1.77 -17.21 6.56
C GLY A 159 1.46 -16.10 5.59
N THR A 160 0.48 -16.38 4.74
CA THR A 160 -0.11 -15.40 3.82
C THR A 160 -1.61 -15.34 4.07
N VAL A 161 -2.18 -14.16 3.86
CA VAL A 161 -3.61 -13.95 3.78
C VAL A 161 -3.96 -13.47 2.38
N GLN A 162 -5.01 -14.04 1.81
CA GLN A 162 -5.62 -13.60 0.57
C GLN A 162 -7.06 -13.23 0.88
N ALA A 163 -7.51 -12.08 0.41
CA ALA A 163 -8.90 -11.66 0.54
C ALA A 163 -9.46 -11.31 -0.84
N ARG A 164 -10.73 -11.64 -1.05
CA ARG A 164 -11.47 -11.28 -2.26
C ARG A 164 -12.83 -10.72 -1.91
N LEU A 165 -13.22 -9.65 -2.56
CA LEU A 165 -14.57 -9.08 -2.46
C LEU A 165 -15.35 -9.50 -3.70
N VAL A 166 -16.41 -10.26 -3.51
CA VAL A 166 -17.31 -10.72 -4.57
C VAL A 166 -18.64 -10.01 -4.40
N GLY A 167 -19.13 -9.33 -5.42
CA GLY A 167 -20.40 -8.63 -5.38
C GLY A 167 -21.03 -8.53 -6.75
N GLU A 168 -22.07 -7.73 -6.90
CA GLU A 168 -22.79 -7.59 -8.16
C GLU A 168 -22.69 -6.15 -8.67
N ARG A 169 -22.56 -5.99 -9.99
CA ARG A 169 -22.85 -4.74 -10.70
C ARG A 169 -24.19 -4.86 -11.40
N THR A 170 -25.14 -4.05 -10.98
CA THR A 170 -26.49 -4.03 -11.50
C THR A 170 -26.60 -2.92 -12.56
N SER A 171 -26.64 -3.31 -13.84
CA SER A 171 -26.86 -2.37 -14.95
C SER A 171 -28.31 -1.86 -15.03
N SER A 172 -29.26 -2.60 -14.43
CA SER A 172 -30.65 -2.18 -14.28
C SER A 172 -31.26 -2.80 -13.02
N TYR A 173 -32.09 -2.05 -12.29
CA TYR A 173 -32.75 -2.52 -11.05
C TYR A 173 -33.65 -3.76 -11.21
N ILE A 174 -33.84 -4.28 -12.43
CA ILE A 174 -34.80 -5.34 -12.76
C ILE A 174 -34.13 -6.71 -12.81
N VAL A 175 -32.84 -6.78 -13.15
CA VAL A 175 -32.11 -8.05 -13.32
C VAL A 175 -30.94 -8.06 -12.35
N PRO A 176 -30.87 -9.04 -11.42
CA PRO A 176 -29.70 -9.23 -10.57
C PRO A 176 -28.43 -9.33 -11.43
N GLY A 177 -27.36 -8.70 -10.97
CA GLY A 177 -26.08 -8.82 -11.67
C GLY A 177 -25.53 -10.22 -11.52
N GLU A 178 -24.65 -10.64 -12.44
CA GLU A 178 -23.83 -11.82 -12.15
C GLU A 178 -22.81 -11.46 -11.06
N PRO A 179 -22.57 -12.35 -10.07
CA PRO A 179 -21.51 -12.14 -9.11
C PRO A 179 -20.15 -12.02 -9.82
N GLU A 180 -19.42 -10.95 -9.51
CA GLU A 180 -18.08 -10.67 -10.03
C GLU A 180 -17.10 -10.37 -8.89
N GLU A 181 -15.81 -10.56 -9.17
CA GLU A 181 -14.75 -10.15 -8.27
C GLU A 181 -14.54 -8.63 -8.39
N LEU A 182 -14.89 -7.91 -7.32
CA LEU A 182 -14.79 -6.46 -7.24
C LEU A 182 -13.38 -6.01 -6.86
N GLU A 183 -12.75 -6.74 -5.92
CA GLU A 183 -11.42 -6.43 -5.39
C GLU A 183 -10.68 -7.69 -4.95
N ARG A 184 -9.35 -7.60 -4.92
CA ARG A 184 -8.45 -8.64 -4.42
C ARG A 184 -7.29 -8.05 -3.63
N TRP A 185 -6.98 -8.68 -2.49
CA TRP A 185 -5.85 -8.33 -1.65
C TRP A 185 -5.01 -9.56 -1.31
N SER A 186 -3.73 -9.32 -1.06
CA SER A 186 -2.83 -10.31 -0.48
C SER A 186 -1.85 -9.61 0.45
N ASP A 187 -1.62 -10.21 1.62
CA ASP A 187 -0.67 -9.72 2.61
C ASP A 187 0.06 -10.88 3.29
N ASN A 188 1.22 -10.60 3.89
CA ASN A 188 1.97 -11.54 4.69
C ASN A 188 1.57 -11.41 6.16
N LEU A 189 1.39 -12.55 6.84
CA LEU A 189 1.14 -12.62 8.27
C LEU A 189 2.44 -12.91 9.02
N SER A 190 2.81 -12.00 9.92
CA SER A 190 3.93 -12.14 10.85
C SER A 190 3.42 -12.17 12.30
N LEU A 191 4.17 -12.84 13.18
CA LEU A 191 3.72 -13.05 14.57
C LEU A 191 3.60 -11.75 15.38
N ASP A 192 4.37 -10.74 15.01
CA ASP A 192 4.38 -9.41 15.64
C ASP A 192 3.17 -8.54 15.26
N GLN A 193 2.44 -8.90 14.21
CA GLN A 193 1.17 -8.23 13.86
C GLN A 193 -0.01 -8.67 14.76
N PHE A 194 0.12 -9.79 15.47
CA PHE A 194 -0.94 -10.30 16.34
C PHE A 194 -0.89 -9.63 17.71
N THR A 195 -1.98 -8.97 18.07
CA THR A 195 -2.24 -8.46 19.43
C THR A 195 -3.36 -9.29 20.03
N ASP A 196 -3.12 -9.93 21.18
CA ASP A 196 -4.09 -10.84 21.82
C ASP A 196 -4.63 -11.95 20.90
N ASN A 197 -3.77 -12.48 20.02
CA ASN A 197 -4.08 -13.48 18.98
C ASN A 197 -5.06 -13.00 17.90
N VAL A 198 -5.26 -11.69 17.77
CA VAL A 198 -6.01 -11.06 16.68
C VAL A 198 -5.05 -10.26 15.81
N VAL A 199 -5.17 -10.39 14.49
CA VAL A 199 -4.48 -9.52 13.53
C VAL A 199 -5.49 -8.57 12.89
N THR A 200 -5.12 -7.30 12.79
CA THR A 200 -5.94 -6.27 12.13
C THR A 200 -5.37 -5.99 10.74
N LEU A 201 -6.16 -6.25 9.70
CA LEU A 201 -5.81 -6.03 8.30
C LEU A 201 -6.57 -4.82 7.75
N ARG A 202 -5.90 -4.03 6.92
CA ARG A 202 -6.52 -2.93 6.16
C ARG A 202 -6.62 -3.35 4.70
N LEU A 203 -7.84 -3.38 4.18
CA LEU A 203 -8.16 -3.78 2.82
C LEU A 203 -8.67 -2.55 2.04
N PRO A 204 -7.77 -1.68 1.53
CA PRO A 204 -8.16 -0.47 0.81
C PRO A 204 -8.87 -0.82 -0.50
N PHE A 205 -9.94 -0.12 -0.83
CA PHE A 205 -10.46 -0.11 -2.19
C PHE A 205 -9.44 0.51 -3.14
N ARG A 206 -9.26 -0.12 -4.30
CA ARG A 206 -8.28 0.26 -5.33
C ARG A 206 -8.93 0.43 -6.69
N SER A 207 -9.91 -0.43 -6.96
CA SER A 207 -10.58 -0.59 -8.24
C SER A 207 -12.03 -0.08 -8.18
N ILE A 208 -12.67 -0.18 -7.01
CA ILE A 208 -14.05 0.28 -6.81
C ILE A 208 -14.10 1.60 -6.04
N ARG A 209 -15.17 2.36 -6.29
CA ARG A 209 -15.53 3.57 -5.53
C ARG A 209 -17.00 3.49 -5.15
N PRO A 210 -17.34 2.89 -4.00
CA PRO A 210 -18.72 2.51 -3.69
C PRO A 210 -19.73 3.65 -3.66
N GLU A 211 -19.30 4.87 -3.33
CA GLU A 211 -20.16 6.07 -3.34
C GLU A 211 -20.32 6.70 -4.74
N GLN A 212 -19.45 6.37 -5.69
CA GLN A 212 -19.50 6.93 -7.06
C GLN A 212 -20.08 5.94 -8.09
N GLN A 213 -19.95 4.64 -7.83
CA GLN A 213 -20.41 3.57 -8.72
C GLN A 213 -21.83 3.15 -8.32
N VAL A 214 -22.82 3.80 -8.92
CA VAL A 214 -24.25 3.59 -8.61
C VAL A 214 -24.73 2.19 -8.98
N GLU A 215 -24.10 1.58 -9.99
CA GLU A 215 -24.33 0.20 -10.40
C GLU A 215 -23.85 -0.81 -9.35
N LEU A 216 -23.03 -0.44 -8.38
CA LEU A 216 -22.53 -1.36 -7.37
C LEU A 216 -23.64 -1.71 -6.36
N ALA A 217 -23.92 -3.00 -6.21
CA ALA A 217 -24.85 -3.48 -5.20
C ALA A 217 -24.40 -3.06 -3.78
N PRO A 218 -25.34 -2.74 -2.86
CA PRO A 218 -25.00 -2.25 -1.52
C PRO A 218 -24.39 -3.32 -0.60
N GLY A 219 -24.45 -4.59 -0.99
CA GLY A 219 -23.88 -5.72 -0.28
C GLY A 219 -22.95 -6.54 -1.17
N ALA A 220 -21.96 -7.17 -0.54
CA ALA A 220 -21.00 -8.07 -1.15
C ALA A 220 -20.67 -9.22 -0.18
N ILE A 221 -19.93 -10.20 -0.67
CA ILE A 221 -19.33 -11.27 0.12
C ILE A 221 -17.83 -10.98 0.18
N LEU A 222 -17.30 -10.84 1.40
CA LEU A 222 -15.86 -10.83 1.62
C LEU A 222 -15.44 -12.25 1.97
N GLU A 223 -14.48 -12.77 1.23
CA GLU A 223 -13.87 -14.06 1.52
C GLU A 223 -12.42 -13.89 1.89
N ILE A 224 -11.97 -14.65 2.89
CA ILE A 224 -10.61 -14.63 3.39
C ILE A 224 -10.07 -16.05 3.41
N GLU A 225 -8.89 -16.19 2.85
CA GLU A 225 -8.10 -17.41 2.82
C GLU A 225 -6.78 -17.18 3.56
N VAL A 226 -6.47 -18.03 4.53
CA VAL A 226 -5.22 -17.99 5.31
C VAL A 226 -4.39 -19.22 4.99
N GLY A 227 -3.21 -19.00 4.42
CA GLY A 227 -2.18 -20.00 4.22
C GLY A 227 -1.14 -19.93 5.34
N ALA A 228 -1.34 -20.67 6.43
CA ALA A 228 -0.40 -20.73 7.54
C ALA A 228 0.73 -21.76 7.26
N PHE A 229 1.99 -21.39 7.54
CA PHE A 229 3.15 -22.25 7.27
C PHE A 229 3.04 -23.58 8.04
N GLY A 230 3.21 -24.70 7.33
CA GLY A 230 3.09 -26.04 7.91
C GLY A 230 1.66 -26.53 8.14
N HIS A 231 0.66 -25.77 7.68
CA HIS A 231 -0.75 -26.08 7.87
C HIS A 231 -1.54 -26.06 6.56
N THR A 232 -2.77 -26.57 6.62
CA THR A 232 -3.73 -26.49 5.52
C THR A 232 -4.27 -25.08 5.38
N ARG A 233 -4.69 -24.76 4.16
CA ARG A 233 -5.41 -23.53 3.81
C ARG A 233 -6.73 -23.44 4.57
N LEU A 234 -6.97 -22.31 5.22
CA LEU A 234 -8.18 -22.04 6.00
C LEU A 234 -8.99 -20.98 5.25
N ALA A 235 -10.27 -21.24 4.99
CA ALA A 235 -11.14 -20.31 4.29
C ALA A 235 -12.35 -19.93 5.15
N SER A 236 -12.77 -18.68 5.05
CA SER A 236 -13.97 -18.15 5.72
C SER A 236 -14.58 -17.04 4.87
N SER A 237 -15.89 -16.84 4.96
CA SER A 237 -16.59 -15.77 4.23
C SER A 237 -17.68 -15.14 5.08
N THR A 238 -17.99 -13.88 4.80
CA THR A 238 -19.08 -13.15 5.45
C THR A 238 -19.68 -12.11 4.51
N ALA A 239 -20.95 -11.80 4.71
CA ALA A 239 -21.60 -10.70 4.00
C ALA A 239 -21.12 -9.35 4.57
N VAL A 240 -20.80 -8.40 3.69
CA VAL A 240 -20.31 -7.07 4.06
C VAL A 240 -21.05 -5.99 3.26
N PRO A 241 -21.29 -4.80 3.86
CA PRO A 241 -21.83 -3.67 3.11
C PRO A 241 -20.72 -3.03 2.27
N THR A 242 -20.97 -2.75 0.99
CA THR A 242 -20.04 -2.01 0.13
C THR A 242 -20.06 -0.51 0.41
N ARG A 243 -21.16 0.00 0.94
CA ARG A 243 -21.39 1.42 1.26
C ARG A 243 -22.26 1.56 2.51
N VAL A 244 -22.18 2.70 3.18
CA VAL A 244 -22.99 2.97 4.38
C VAL A 244 -24.42 3.31 3.97
N PHE A 245 -25.40 2.69 4.61
CA PHE A 245 -26.81 3.07 4.43
C PHE A 245 -27.01 4.53 4.88
N ASN A 246 -27.51 5.37 3.98
CA ASN A 246 -27.79 6.76 4.28
C ASN A 246 -29.08 7.19 3.57
N PRO A 247 -30.19 7.40 4.30
CA PRO A 247 -31.49 7.63 3.67
C PRO A 247 -31.56 8.91 2.83
N VAL A 248 -30.69 9.89 3.10
CA VAL A 248 -30.62 11.13 2.31
C VAL A 248 -29.89 10.87 0.99
N ARG A 249 -28.72 10.21 1.04
CA ARG A 249 -27.95 9.85 -0.17
C ARG A 249 -28.69 8.82 -1.03
N ASP A 250 -29.30 7.82 -0.42
CA ASP A 250 -30.07 6.79 -1.14
C ASP A 250 -31.25 7.42 -1.90
N ARG A 251 -31.94 8.39 -1.29
CA ARG A 251 -33.00 9.17 -1.96
C ARG A 251 -32.43 10.08 -3.05
N PHE A 252 -31.23 10.62 -2.86
CA PHE A 252 -30.56 11.46 -3.84
C PHE A 252 -30.16 10.63 -5.08
N GLU A 253 -29.64 9.42 -4.88
CA GLU A 253 -29.33 8.44 -5.92
C GLU A 253 -30.56 8.09 -6.74
N GLN A 254 -31.67 7.76 -6.08
CA GLN A 254 -32.94 7.45 -6.77
C GLN A 254 -33.46 8.60 -7.64
N ARG A 255 -33.15 9.85 -7.29
CA ARG A 255 -33.62 11.04 -8.02
C ARG A 255 -32.65 11.50 -9.11
N THR A 256 -31.35 11.35 -8.89
CA THR A 256 -30.32 12.01 -9.70
C THR A 256 -29.35 11.04 -10.38
N GLY A 257 -29.38 9.76 -10.01
CA GLY A 257 -28.38 8.77 -10.45
C GLY A 257 -27.00 8.99 -9.82
N SER A 258 -26.89 9.81 -8.77
CA SER A 258 -25.66 10.06 -8.01
C SER A 258 -25.96 10.01 -6.52
N ARG A 259 -25.04 9.45 -5.71
CA ARG A 259 -25.12 9.51 -4.24
C ARG A 259 -24.51 10.77 -3.64
N CYS A 260 -23.59 11.40 -4.36
CA CYS A 260 -22.87 12.59 -3.90
C CYS A 260 -23.71 13.85 -4.16
N ALA A 261 -23.82 14.73 -3.16
CA ALA A 261 -24.49 16.02 -3.31
C ALA A 261 -23.65 17.00 -4.15
N PRO A 262 -24.28 17.97 -4.85
CA PRO A 262 -23.55 19.01 -5.57
C PRO A 262 -22.64 19.79 -4.61
N GLY A 263 -21.33 19.83 -4.91
CA GLY A 263 -20.33 20.53 -4.08
C GLY A 263 -19.80 19.73 -2.89
N GLU A 264 -20.22 18.47 -2.71
CA GLU A 264 -19.61 17.56 -1.75
C GLU A 264 -18.18 17.23 -2.18
N ARG A 265 -17.22 17.34 -1.27
CA ARG A 265 -15.81 16.97 -1.53
C ARG A 265 -15.71 15.45 -1.57
N SER A 266 -15.91 14.87 -2.75
CA SER A 266 -15.33 13.57 -3.10
C SER A 266 -13.96 13.85 -3.73
N GLU A 267 -12.99 12.95 -3.59
CA GLU A 267 -11.64 13.09 -4.19
C GLU A 267 -11.62 13.19 -5.73
N ARG A 268 -12.78 13.20 -6.39
CA ARG A 268 -12.89 13.71 -7.76
C ARG A 268 -12.30 15.14 -7.77
N TRP A 269 -11.51 15.48 -8.80
CA TRP A 269 -11.03 16.84 -9.16
C TRP A 269 -9.57 17.25 -8.88
N SER A 270 -8.59 16.35 -8.78
CA SER A 270 -7.16 16.76 -8.85
C SER A 270 -6.39 16.30 -10.10
N HIS A 271 -7.08 15.76 -11.12
CA HIS A 271 -6.47 15.39 -12.40
C HIS A 271 -7.29 15.93 -13.58
N GLU A 272 -7.47 17.24 -13.65
CA GLU A 272 -7.75 17.98 -14.91
C GLU A 272 -6.87 19.22 -14.97
#